data_AF-A0A9P5JB32-F1
#
_entry.id   AF-A0A9P5JB32-F1
#
_cell.length_a   1.000
_cell.length_b   1.000
_cell.length_c   1.000
_cell.angle_alpha   90.00
_cell.angle_beta   90.00
_cell.angle_gamma   90.00
#
_symmetry.space_group_name_H-M   'P 1'
#
loop_
_entity.id
_entity.type
_entity.pdbx_description
1 polymer ?
#
loop_
_entity_poly.entity_id
_entity_poly.type
_entity_poly.pdbx_seq_one_letter_code
_entity_poly.pdbx_strand_id
1 'polypeptide(L)'
;MAASLRSAISQSSSSHPHQQAPGIASLAEKVCLGPTSWKKHSTSAPAAASLDGALTTYQPSIVDTFEHGGILALSYFTDRLQPFVRAGLVGKYVRGTGKGPKTDASTMQIREIASLAEKVCLGPKSWKQHFTSAAASSEGALTAVMEELETRPETCLDMTFMYALLRLGYEFGDERTVRLEKKLGGIELGWALGAALALVDGQLTCKA
;
A
#
# COMPACT_ATOMS: atom_id res chain seq x y z
N MET A 1 15.42 -61.90 26.52
CA MET A 1 14.44 -61.56 25.48
C MET A 1 15.18 -61.53 24.14
N ALA A 2 14.90 -62.50 23.27
CA ALA A 2 15.28 -62.51 21.85
C ALA A 2 14.68 -61.26 21.14
N ALA A 3 15.07 -60.75 19.98
CA ALA A 3 15.67 -61.25 18.73
C ALA A 3 16.18 -59.99 17.94
N SER A 4 17.31 -60.00 17.20
CA SER A 4 17.40 -60.18 15.71
C SER A 4 16.63 -59.10 14.88
N LEU A 5 17.07 -58.45 13.80
CA LEU A 5 18.15 -58.59 12.80
C LEU A 5 18.20 -57.31 11.91
N ARG A 6 19.42 -56.86 11.56
CA ARG A 6 19.97 -56.40 10.26
C ARG A 6 19.21 -55.48 9.26
N SER A 7 20.05 -54.60 8.67
CA SER A 7 20.05 -54.05 7.28
C SER A 7 18.98 -53.01 6.92
N ALA A 8 19.15 -52.07 5.99
CA ALA A 8 20.23 -51.45 5.21
C ALA A 8 19.51 -50.43 4.26
N ILE A 9 20.26 -49.65 3.47
CA ILE A 9 19.83 -48.87 2.27
C ILE A 9 19.33 -47.44 2.62
N SER A 10 20.06 -46.35 2.40
CA SER A 10 20.68 -45.77 1.18
C SER A 10 19.70 -45.08 0.22
N GLN A 11 19.95 -43.78 -0.02
CA GLN A 11 19.54 -42.96 -1.18
C GLN A 11 18.04 -42.58 -1.24
N SER A 12 17.58 -41.47 -1.81
CA SER A 12 18.15 -40.47 -2.72
C SER A 12 17.26 -39.23 -2.75
N SER A 13 17.89 -38.09 -3.04
CA SER A 13 17.33 -36.87 -3.61
C SER A 13 16.18 -37.09 -4.61
N SER A 14 15.09 -36.34 -4.48
CA SER A 14 14.26 -35.92 -5.61
C SER A 14 13.76 -34.50 -5.36
N SER A 15 14.44 -33.58 -6.02
CA SER A 15 14.06 -32.18 -6.25
C SER A 15 12.64 -32.04 -6.79
N HIS A 16 11.76 -31.39 -6.05
CA HIS A 16 10.61 -30.72 -6.62
C HIS A 16 10.89 -29.22 -6.71
N PRO A 17 10.71 -28.59 -7.89
CA PRO A 17 10.91 -27.16 -8.03
C PRO A 17 9.84 -26.44 -7.22
N HIS A 18 10.29 -25.60 -6.30
CA HIS A 18 9.47 -24.65 -5.58
C HIS A 18 8.87 -23.70 -6.63
N GLN A 19 7.64 -23.98 -7.06
CA GLN A 19 6.93 -23.13 -8.01
C GLN A 19 6.49 -21.89 -7.22
N GLN A 20 7.33 -20.87 -7.27
CA GLN A 20 7.11 -19.58 -6.64
C GLN A 20 5.85 -18.98 -7.26
N ALA A 21 4.80 -18.83 -6.44
CA ALA A 21 3.58 -18.16 -6.86
C ALA A 21 3.97 -16.77 -7.43
N PRO A 22 3.37 -16.33 -8.54
CA PRO A 22 3.68 -15.02 -9.10
C PRO A 22 3.41 -13.98 -8.02
N GLY A 23 4.47 -13.31 -7.56
CA GLY A 23 4.37 -12.26 -6.55
C GLY A 23 3.39 -11.21 -7.03
N ILE A 24 2.64 -10.62 -6.11
CA ILE A 24 1.56 -9.70 -6.45
C ILE A 24 1.97 -8.47 -7.24
N ALA A 25 3.25 -8.12 -7.32
CA ALA A 25 3.75 -7.14 -8.28
C ALA A 25 3.40 -7.58 -9.72
N SER A 26 3.54 -8.87 -10.02
CA SER A 26 3.11 -9.49 -11.28
C SER A 26 1.59 -9.53 -11.41
N LEU A 27 0.82 -9.70 -10.32
CA LEU A 27 -0.65 -9.63 -10.38
C LEU A 27 -1.15 -8.20 -10.55
N ALA A 28 -0.61 -7.22 -9.84
CA ALA A 28 -0.95 -5.80 -10.00
C ALA A 28 -0.57 -5.32 -11.40
N GLU A 29 0.60 -5.72 -11.91
CA GLU A 29 0.92 -5.55 -13.34
C GLU A 29 -0.10 -6.25 -14.22
N LYS A 30 -0.47 -7.51 -14.01
CA LYS A 30 -1.42 -8.22 -14.90
C LYS A 30 -2.86 -7.70 -14.82
N VAL A 31 -3.30 -7.27 -13.64
CA VAL A 31 -4.67 -6.79 -13.36
C VAL A 31 -4.83 -5.35 -13.85
N CYS A 32 -3.82 -4.50 -13.70
CA CYS A 32 -3.87 -3.11 -14.18
C CYS A 32 -3.35 -2.95 -15.61
N LEU A 33 -2.37 -3.75 -16.05
CA LEU A 33 -1.78 -3.73 -17.40
C LEU A 33 -2.36 -4.82 -18.31
N GLY A 34 -3.65 -5.18 -18.13
CA GLY A 34 -4.36 -5.94 -19.15
C GLY A 34 -4.06 -5.37 -20.54
N PRO A 35 -3.96 -6.18 -21.61
CA PRO A 35 -3.23 -5.89 -22.85
C PRO A 35 -3.62 -4.60 -23.60
N THR A 36 -4.67 -3.90 -23.16
CA THR A 36 -5.19 -2.67 -23.72
C THR A 36 -5.16 -1.45 -22.80
N SER A 37 -4.80 -1.56 -21.51
CA SER A 37 -5.07 -0.45 -20.57
C SER A 37 -3.89 0.50 -20.32
N TRP A 38 -2.63 0.05 -20.33
CA TRP A 38 -1.49 0.94 -20.05
C TRP A 38 -0.22 0.41 -20.73
N LYS A 39 0.19 1.04 -21.85
CA LYS A 39 1.51 0.80 -22.44
C LYS A 39 2.54 1.65 -21.70
N LYS A 40 3.41 1.01 -20.91
CA LYS A 40 4.63 1.64 -20.39
C LYS A 40 5.60 1.81 -21.56
N HIS A 41 5.59 2.98 -22.20
CA HIS A 41 6.60 3.33 -23.20
C HIS A 41 7.94 3.61 -22.49
N SER A 42 8.72 2.55 -22.31
CA SER A 42 10.14 2.62 -21.99
C SER A 42 10.92 2.95 -23.26
N THR A 43 11.04 4.23 -23.58
CA THR A 43 12.10 4.72 -24.47
C THR A 43 12.55 6.09 -24.02
N SER A 44 13.81 6.17 -23.60
CA SER A 44 14.57 7.39 -23.43
C SER A 44 14.42 8.29 -24.66
N ALA A 45 13.67 9.38 -24.53
CA ALA A 45 13.62 10.45 -25.53
C ALA A 45 13.71 11.79 -24.81
N PRO A 46 14.53 12.74 -25.32
CA PRO A 46 14.77 14.00 -24.66
C PRO A 46 13.52 14.89 -24.73
N ALA A 47 13.48 15.86 -23.82
CA ALA A 47 12.39 16.80 -23.65
C ALA A 47 11.84 17.38 -24.97
N ALA A 48 10.51 17.37 -25.06
CA ALA A 48 9.66 18.12 -25.99
C ALA A 48 9.66 17.70 -27.48
N ALA A 49 8.57 17.08 -27.93
CA ALA A 49 7.58 17.71 -28.82
C ALA A 49 6.54 16.68 -29.33
N SER A 50 5.29 17.14 -29.34
CA SER A 50 4.07 16.52 -29.87
C SER A 50 4.19 15.98 -31.30
N LEU A 51 3.61 14.80 -31.57
CA LEU A 51 2.91 14.49 -32.82
C LEU A 51 1.78 13.48 -32.52
N ASP A 52 0.59 13.86 -32.97
CA ASP A 52 -0.65 13.07 -33.11
C ASP A 52 -1.51 12.79 -31.87
N GLY A 53 -2.26 13.83 -31.46
CA GLY A 53 -3.70 13.72 -31.19
C GLY A 53 -4.21 12.97 -29.95
N ALA A 54 -3.36 12.37 -29.14
CA ALA A 54 -3.74 11.84 -27.83
C ALA A 54 -3.36 12.85 -26.75
N LEU A 55 -4.34 13.26 -25.95
CA LEU A 55 -4.15 14.09 -24.75
C LEU A 55 -3.37 13.28 -23.70
N THR A 56 -2.06 13.11 -23.89
CA THR A 56 -1.18 12.65 -22.83
C THR A 56 -0.96 13.84 -21.91
N THR A 57 -1.64 13.86 -20.77
CA THR A 57 -1.35 14.81 -19.70
C THR A 57 0.14 14.76 -19.40
N TYR A 58 0.85 15.87 -19.64
CA TYR A 58 2.25 16.00 -19.21
C TYR A 58 2.26 16.05 -17.69
N GLN A 59 2.68 14.96 -17.07
CA GLN A 59 2.98 14.89 -15.65
C GLN A 59 4.49 14.65 -15.52
N PRO A 60 5.29 15.65 -15.10
CA PRO A 60 6.70 15.41 -14.80
C PRO A 60 6.78 14.35 -13.70
N SER A 61 7.84 13.54 -13.70
CA SER A 61 7.98 12.53 -12.66
C SER A 61 8.01 13.23 -11.30
N ILE A 62 7.08 12.82 -10.43
CA ILE A 62 6.99 13.38 -9.08
C ILE A 62 8.25 13.04 -8.28
N VAL A 63 8.95 11.96 -8.65
CA VAL A 63 10.23 11.57 -8.06
C VAL A 63 11.32 12.60 -8.38
N ASP A 64 11.34 13.13 -9.60
CA ASP A 64 12.31 14.16 -10.02
C ASP A 64 12.05 15.52 -9.35
N THR A 65 10.78 15.80 -9.02
CA THR A 65 10.39 17.09 -8.41
C THR A 65 10.40 17.04 -6.88
N PHE A 66 10.17 15.87 -6.28
CA PHE A 66 10.01 15.68 -4.83
C PHE A 66 10.83 14.50 -4.30
N GLU A 67 12.11 14.45 -4.65
CA GLU A 67 13.01 13.34 -4.29
C GLU A 67 13.06 13.08 -2.77
N HIS A 68 13.05 14.15 -1.95
CA HIS A 68 13.15 14.06 -0.48
C HIS A 68 11.89 14.49 0.28
N GLY A 69 10.84 14.94 -0.43
CA GLY A 69 9.61 15.41 0.20
C GLY A 69 8.79 14.27 0.84
N GLY A 70 8.27 14.49 2.04
CA GLY A 70 7.34 13.55 2.66
C GLY A 70 6.05 13.41 1.84
N ILE A 71 5.57 12.19 1.66
CA ILE A 71 4.32 11.92 0.93
C ILE A 71 3.20 11.74 1.92
N LEU A 72 2.14 12.55 1.77
CA LEU A 72 0.92 12.45 2.55
C LEU A 72 -0.20 11.91 1.66
N ALA A 73 -0.68 10.71 1.97
CA ALA A 73 -1.81 10.09 1.31
C ALA A 73 -3.06 10.26 2.20
N LEU A 74 -4.14 10.73 1.58
CA LEU A 74 -5.36 11.19 2.24
C LEU A 74 -6.59 10.46 1.69
N SER A 75 -7.74 10.72 2.31
CA SER A 75 -9.06 10.31 1.83
C SER A 75 -9.11 8.79 1.55
N TYR A 76 -9.19 8.40 0.27
CA TYR A 76 -9.33 7.01 -0.15
C TYR A 76 -8.26 6.09 0.45
N PHE A 77 -6.97 6.48 0.43
CA PHE A 77 -5.91 5.68 1.02
C PHE A 77 -6.12 5.48 2.53
N THR A 78 -6.41 6.56 3.23
CA THR A 78 -6.62 6.53 4.67
C THR A 78 -7.86 5.71 5.02
N ASP A 79 -8.98 5.88 4.32
CA ASP A 79 -10.23 5.18 4.62
C ASP A 79 -10.12 3.67 4.41
N ARG A 80 -9.40 3.22 3.35
CA ARG A 80 -9.26 1.79 3.03
C ARG A 80 -8.19 1.09 3.86
N LEU A 81 -7.10 1.78 4.21
CA LEU A 81 -6.02 1.17 5.01
C LEU A 81 -6.26 1.25 6.51
N GLN A 82 -7.15 2.15 6.96
CA GLN A 82 -7.35 2.43 8.38
C GLN A 82 -7.75 1.23 9.25
N PRO A 83 -8.62 0.29 8.83
CA PRO A 83 -8.92 -0.90 9.64
C PRO A 83 -7.66 -1.72 9.94
N PHE A 84 -6.83 -1.97 8.92
CA PHE A 84 -5.60 -2.75 9.02
C PHE A 84 -4.52 -2.05 9.86
N VAL A 85 -4.41 -0.73 9.68
CA VAL A 85 -3.50 0.13 10.43
C VAL A 85 -3.87 0.17 11.91
N ARG A 86 -5.15 0.36 12.23
CA ARG A 86 -5.61 0.37 13.63
C ARG A 86 -5.45 -0.98 14.29
N ALA A 87 -5.62 -2.06 13.54
CA ALA A 87 -5.31 -3.40 13.99
C ALA A 87 -3.80 -3.66 14.15
N GLY A 88 -2.91 -2.75 13.72
CA GLY A 88 -1.46 -2.94 13.83
C GLY A 88 -0.88 -3.95 12.83
N LEU A 89 -1.65 -4.29 11.78
CA LEU A 89 -1.24 -5.27 10.76
C LEU A 89 -0.29 -4.66 9.73
N VAL A 90 -0.37 -3.35 9.53
CA VAL A 90 0.51 -2.56 8.65
C VAL A 90 0.69 -1.16 9.23
N GLY A 91 1.84 -0.54 8.94
CA GLY A 91 2.15 0.81 9.37
C GLY A 91 2.24 1.00 10.89
N LYS A 92 2.88 2.10 11.30
CA LYS A 92 2.92 2.50 12.71
C LYS A 92 1.75 3.44 12.99
N TYR A 93 0.68 2.94 13.62
CA TYR A 93 -0.45 3.77 14.05
C TYR A 93 -0.08 4.59 15.29
N VAL A 94 -0.23 5.91 15.18
CA VAL A 94 0.00 6.87 16.25
C VAL A 94 -1.32 7.55 16.56
N ARG A 95 -1.81 7.33 17.78
CA ARG A 95 -2.99 8.00 18.32
C ARG A 95 -2.54 9.18 19.18
N GLY A 96 -3.03 10.38 18.90
CA GLY A 96 -2.63 11.59 19.63
C GLY A 96 -2.77 11.45 21.17
N THR A 97 -1.65 11.55 21.88
CA THR A 97 -1.56 11.44 23.34
C THR A 97 -1.51 12.82 24.00
N GLY A 98 -2.67 13.38 24.38
CA GLY A 98 -2.84 14.36 25.47
C GLY A 98 -2.05 15.70 25.53
N LYS A 99 -1.00 15.95 24.75
CA LYS A 99 -0.16 17.17 24.84
C LYS A 99 0.38 17.65 23.47
N GLY A 100 -0.41 17.43 22.42
CA GLY A 100 -0.14 17.89 21.06
C GLY A 100 -1.40 17.78 20.19
N PRO A 101 -1.35 18.16 18.90
CA PRO A 101 -2.49 18.00 18.01
C PRO A 101 -2.94 16.53 17.99
N LYS A 102 -4.23 16.28 18.30
CA LYS A 102 -4.81 14.94 18.21
C LYS A 102 -4.79 14.51 16.74
N THR A 103 -3.83 13.67 16.37
CA THR A 103 -3.71 13.14 15.01
C THR A 103 -3.86 11.63 15.06
N ASP A 104 -4.76 11.12 14.21
CA ASP A 104 -4.85 9.71 13.84
C ASP A 104 -3.93 9.54 12.63
N ALA A 105 -2.64 9.39 12.92
CA ALA A 105 -1.58 9.37 11.93
C ALA A 105 -1.00 7.98 11.78
N SER A 106 -0.57 7.62 10.58
CA SER A 106 0.20 6.39 10.37
C SER A 106 1.25 6.58 9.31
N THR A 107 2.35 5.83 9.42
CA THR A 107 3.39 5.83 8.39
C THR A 107 3.69 4.39 8.04
N MET A 108 3.74 4.10 6.74
CA MET A 108 4.04 2.77 6.21
C MET A 108 4.83 2.89 4.91
N GLN A 109 5.55 1.84 4.55
CA GLN A 109 6.21 1.72 3.27
C GLN A 109 5.24 1.23 2.20
N ILE A 110 5.46 1.61 0.95
CA ILE A 110 4.61 1.20 -0.18
C ILE A 110 4.57 -0.34 -0.31
N ARG A 111 5.69 -1.03 -0.05
CA ARG A 111 5.74 -2.50 -0.03
C ARG A 111 4.76 -3.15 0.95
N GLU A 112 4.41 -2.48 2.04
CA GLU A 112 3.46 -3.03 3.02
C GLU A 112 2.04 -3.10 2.44
N ILE A 113 1.66 -2.16 1.56
CA ILE A 113 0.38 -2.21 0.81
C ILE A 113 0.37 -3.46 -0.06
N ALA A 114 1.51 -3.75 -0.69
CA ALA A 114 1.71 -4.95 -1.47
C ALA A 114 1.52 -6.22 -0.60
N SER A 115 2.29 -6.37 0.48
CA SER A 115 2.19 -7.54 1.36
C SER A 115 0.78 -7.71 1.95
N LEU A 116 0.04 -6.62 2.14
CA LEU A 116 -1.36 -6.66 2.55
C LEU A 116 -2.26 -7.18 1.43
N ALA A 117 -2.13 -6.64 0.22
CA ALA A 117 -2.89 -7.06 -0.96
C ALA A 117 -2.75 -8.57 -1.20
N GLU A 118 -1.55 -9.14 -1.08
CA GLU A 118 -1.31 -10.59 -1.23
C GLU A 118 -2.16 -11.42 -0.27
N LYS A 119 -2.14 -11.09 1.01
CA LYS A 119 -2.89 -11.81 2.04
C LYS A 119 -4.39 -11.68 1.84
N VAL A 120 -4.85 -10.48 1.45
CA VAL A 120 -6.26 -10.19 1.20
C VAL A 120 -6.77 -10.95 -0.03
N CYS A 121 -6.03 -10.93 -1.14
CA CYS A 121 -6.46 -11.53 -2.40
C CYS A 121 -6.49 -13.07 -2.38
N LEU A 122 -5.77 -13.72 -1.45
CA LEU A 122 -5.87 -15.17 -1.24
C LEU A 122 -7.18 -15.62 -0.55
N GLY A 123 -8.00 -14.68 -0.10
CA GLY A 123 -9.35 -14.92 0.39
C GLY A 123 -9.44 -15.49 1.83
N PRO A 124 -10.64 -15.93 2.25
CA PRO A 124 -10.96 -16.18 3.66
C PRO A 124 -10.07 -17.19 4.40
N LYS A 125 -9.49 -18.16 3.68
CA LYS A 125 -8.55 -19.13 4.27
C LYS A 125 -7.24 -18.45 4.70
N SER A 126 -6.73 -17.55 3.85
CA SER A 126 -5.54 -16.74 4.14
C SER A 126 -5.80 -15.74 5.27
N TRP A 127 -6.99 -15.11 5.28
CA TRP A 127 -7.35 -14.14 6.31
C TRP A 127 -7.27 -14.74 7.71
N LYS A 128 -7.83 -15.94 7.91
CA LYS A 128 -7.77 -16.67 9.19
C LYS A 128 -6.36 -17.03 9.64
N GLN A 129 -5.41 -17.15 8.71
CA GLN A 129 -4.01 -17.48 9.00
C GLN A 129 -3.18 -16.24 9.32
N HIS A 130 -3.42 -15.14 8.60
CA HIS A 130 -2.58 -13.95 8.66
C HIS A 130 -3.15 -12.81 9.51
N PHE A 131 -4.47 -12.76 9.70
CA PHE A 131 -5.15 -11.77 10.54
C PHE A 131 -5.64 -12.48 11.80
N THR A 132 -4.69 -12.74 12.70
CA THR A 132 -4.93 -13.41 13.99
C THR A 132 -4.73 -12.44 15.15
N SER A 133 -5.29 -12.77 16.32
CA SER A 133 -5.22 -11.92 17.52
C SER A 133 -3.80 -11.66 18.01
N ALA A 134 -2.85 -12.57 17.74
CA ALA A 134 -1.43 -12.39 18.09
C ALA A 134 -0.74 -11.27 17.28
N ALA A 135 -1.24 -10.98 16.08
CA ALA A 135 -0.72 -9.91 15.23
C ALA A 135 -1.45 -8.58 15.42
N ALA A 136 -2.58 -8.58 16.13
CA ALA A 136 -3.47 -7.44 16.25
C ALA A 136 -3.25 -6.63 17.54
N SER A 137 -3.47 -5.32 17.47
CA SER A 137 -3.37 -4.39 18.60
C SER A 137 -4.47 -4.59 19.65
N SER A 138 -5.65 -5.08 19.23
CA SER A 138 -6.77 -5.46 20.09
C SER A 138 -7.75 -6.38 19.36
N GLU A 139 -8.51 -7.17 20.11
CA GLU A 139 -9.54 -8.07 19.56
C GLU A 139 -10.61 -7.30 18.76
N GLY A 140 -11.08 -6.17 19.28
CA GLY A 140 -12.07 -5.33 18.57
C GLY A 140 -11.54 -4.74 17.25
N ALA A 141 -10.23 -4.46 17.15
CA ALA A 141 -9.65 -3.99 15.89
C ALA A 141 -9.55 -5.13 14.86
N LEU A 142 -9.31 -6.36 15.30
CA LEU A 142 -9.33 -7.52 14.42
C LEU A 142 -10.73 -7.81 13.88
N THR A 143 -11.76 -7.71 14.73
CA THR A 143 -13.15 -7.85 14.31
C THR A 143 -13.51 -6.86 13.20
N ALA A 144 -13.08 -5.59 13.34
CA ALA A 144 -13.29 -4.58 12.30
C ALA A 144 -12.58 -4.91 10.98
N VAL A 145 -11.40 -5.54 11.02
CA VAL A 145 -10.71 -6.02 9.81
C VAL A 145 -11.49 -7.16 9.15
N MET A 146 -12.00 -8.11 9.91
CA MET A 146 -12.79 -9.21 9.37
C MET A 146 -14.11 -8.72 8.79
N GLU A 147 -14.79 -7.78 9.46
CA GLU A 147 -16.00 -7.13 8.97
C GLU A 147 -15.75 -6.39 7.66
N GLU A 148 -14.65 -5.62 7.58
CA GLU A 148 -14.22 -4.96 6.34
C GLU A 148 -14.07 -5.96 5.18
N LEU A 149 -13.35 -7.06 5.43
CA LEU A 149 -13.07 -8.08 4.41
C LEU A 149 -14.32 -8.85 3.95
N GLU A 150 -15.27 -9.08 4.86
CA GLU A 150 -16.51 -9.80 4.57
C GLU A 150 -17.57 -8.91 3.90
N THR A 151 -17.62 -7.62 4.26
CA THR A 151 -18.60 -6.67 3.73
C THR A 151 -18.17 -6.03 2.41
N ARG A 152 -16.86 -5.89 2.17
CA ARG A 152 -16.31 -5.27 0.96
C ARG A 152 -15.50 -6.24 0.10
N PRO A 153 -16.15 -6.92 -0.87
CA PRO A 153 -15.46 -7.83 -1.78
C PRO A 153 -14.40 -7.13 -2.65
N GLU A 154 -14.48 -5.80 -2.80
CA GLU A 154 -13.51 -5.00 -3.54
C GLU A 154 -12.20 -4.73 -2.78
N THR A 155 -12.05 -5.16 -1.52
CA THR A 155 -10.83 -4.85 -0.72
C THR A 155 -9.54 -5.32 -1.39
N CYS A 156 -9.54 -6.48 -2.05
CA CYS A 156 -8.38 -6.95 -2.84
C CYS A 156 -8.06 -5.99 -4.00
N LEU A 157 -9.10 -5.52 -4.71
CA LEU A 157 -8.96 -4.56 -5.80
C LEU A 157 -8.43 -3.22 -5.28
N ASP A 158 -8.96 -2.72 -4.16
CA ASP A 158 -8.54 -1.46 -3.55
C ASP A 158 -7.03 -1.49 -3.22
N MET A 159 -6.55 -2.57 -2.58
CA MET A 159 -5.13 -2.69 -2.19
C MET A 159 -4.19 -2.83 -3.39
N THR A 160 -4.60 -3.61 -4.39
CA THR A 160 -3.81 -3.77 -5.63
C THR A 160 -3.80 -2.49 -6.45
N PHE A 161 -4.93 -1.77 -6.53
CA PHE A 161 -5.04 -0.47 -7.18
C PHE A 161 -4.17 0.59 -6.48
N MET A 162 -4.22 0.69 -5.15
CA MET A 162 -3.37 1.61 -4.39
C MET A 162 -1.87 1.34 -4.63
N TYR A 163 -1.46 0.07 -4.61
CA TYR A 163 -0.07 -0.30 -4.87
C TYR A 163 0.34 0.05 -6.32
N ALA A 164 -0.47 -0.31 -7.31
CA ALA A 164 -0.21 -0.02 -8.71
C ALA A 164 -0.17 1.49 -8.98
N LEU A 165 -1.09 2.27 -8.42
CA LEU A 165 -1.10 3.73 -8.55
C LEU A 165 0.19 4.35 -8.02
N LEU A 166 0.67 3.90 -6.86
CA LEU A 166 1.89 4.43 -6.25
C LEU A 166 3.17 3.99 -6.98
N ARG A 167 3.25 2.75 -7.45
CA ARG A 167 4.46 2.21 -8.12
C ARG A 167 4.53 2.51 -9.61
N LEU A 168 3.39 2.47 -10.30
CA LEU A 168 3.32 2.60 -11.75
C LEU A 168 2.79 3.97 -12.18
N GLY A 169 1.86 4.56 -11.43
CA GLY A 169 1.32 5.89 -11.72
C GLY A 169 2.26 7.01 -11.26
N TYR A 170 2.70 6.94 -9.99
CA TYR A 170 3.60 7.93 -9.40
C TYR A 170 5.08 7.51 -9.38
N GLU A 171 5.39 6.31 -9.85
CA GLU A 171 6.77 5.81 -10.00
C GLU A 171 7.60 5.76 -8.70
N PHE A 172 6.95 5.77 -7.52
CA PHE A 172 7.67 5.69 -6.25
C PHE A 172 8.33 4.33 -6.07
N GLY A 173 9.47 4.28 -5.38
CA GLY A 173 10.11 3.03 -4.94
C GLY A 173 9.34 2.29 -3.85
N ASP A 174 9.50 0.97 -3.75
CA ASP A 174 8.83 0.13 -2.74
C ASP A 174 9.14 0.54 -1.28
N GLU A 175 10.35 1.04 -1.03
CA GLU A 175 10.84 1.47 0.28
C GLU A 175 10.37 2.89 0.65
N ARG A 176 9.75 3.62 -0.29
CA ARG A 176 9.28 4.98 -0.01
C ARG A 176 8.16 4.91 1.02
N THR A 177 8.20 5.83 1.98
CA THR A 177 7.20 5.93 3.04
C THR A 177 6.07 6.87 2.65
N VAL A 178 4.84 6.43 2.88
CA VAL A 178 3.63 7.24 2.80
C VAL A 178 3.07 7.46 4.20
N ARG A 179 2.72 8.71 4.51
CA ARG A 179 2.01 9.08 5.72
C ARG A 179 0.51 9.08 5.42
N LEU A 180 -0.27 8.40 6.24
CA LEU A 180 -1.72 8.34 6.16
C LEU A 180 -2.31 9.20 7.29
N GLU A 181 -3.06 10.23 6.93
CA GLU A 181 -3.78 11.05 7.90
C GLU A 181 -5.17 11.41 7.38
N LYS A 182 -6.11 11.62 8.31
CA LYS A 182 -7.40 12.26 7.98
C LYS A 182 -7.31 13.77 8.15
N LYS A 183 -6.64 14.21 9.23
CA LYS A 183 -6.52 15.61 9.63
C LYS A 183 -5.08 15.95 9.93
N LEU A 184 -4.65 17.12 9.47
CA LEU A 184 -3.37 17.70 9.85
C LEU A 184 -3.63 18.84 10.83
N GLY A 185 -3.06 18.75 12.03
CA GLY A 185 -3.29 19.77 13.06
C GLY A 185 -4.76 19.92 13.49
N GLY A 186 -5.59 18.89 13.28
CA GLY A 186 -7.03 18.93 13.57
C GLY A 186 -7.90 19.53 12.45
N ILE A 187 -7.29 19.99 11.35
CA ILE A 187 -7.99 20.55 10.18
C ILE A 187 -8.12 19.46 9.11
N GLU A 188 -9.29 19.38 8.47
CA GLU A 188 -9.51 18.52 7.30
C GLU A 188 -8.67 19.03 6.13
N LEU A 189 -7.85 18.14 5.57
CA LEU A 189 -7.06 18.45 4.40
C LEU A 189 -7.91 18.27 3.14
N GLY A 190 -8.00 19.32 2.35
CA GLY A 190 -8.73 19.29 1.09
C GLY A 190 -8.61 20.58 0.32
N TRP A 191 -9.18 20.57 -0.89
CA TRP A 191 -9.17 21.70 -1.82
C TRP A 191 -9.71 23.00 -1.20
N ALA A 192 -10.71 22.90 -0.33
CA ALA A 192 -11.29 24.04 0.37
C ALA A 192 -10.28 24.78 1.26
N LEU A 193 -9.37 24.06 1.93
CA LEU A 193 -8.32 24.67 2.76
C LEU A 193 -7.31 25.44 1.88
N GLY A 194 -6.92 24.84 0.75
CA GLY A 194 -6.03 25.50 -0.22
C GLY A 194 -6.66 26.76 -0.82
N ALA A 195 -7.94 26.71 -1.17
CA ALA A 195 -8.67 27.86 -1.68
C ALA A 195 -8.79 28.98 -0.64
N ALA A 196 -9.09 28.65 0.62
CA ALA A 196 -9.14 29.62 1.70
C ALA A 196 -7.78 30.30 1.93
N LEU A 197 -6.67 29.54 1.90
CA LEU A 197 -5.33 30.11 2.00
C LEU A 197 -4.99 31.04 0.83
N ALA A 198 -5.34 30.66 -0.39
CA ALA A 198 -5.13 31.49 -1.57
C ALA A 198 -5.93 32.80 -1.53
N LEU A 199 -7.13 32.78 -0.94
CA LEU A 199 -7.97 33.97 -0.78
C LEU A 199 -7.47 34.94 0.29
N VAL A 200 -6.72 34.45 1.28
CA VAL A 200 -6.33 35.27 2.44
C VAL A 200 -5.14 36.20 2.13
N ASP A 201 -4.40 36.02 1.03
CA ASP A 201 -3.26 36.85 0.54
C ASP A 201 -2.32 37.39 1.64
N GLY A 202 -2.26 36.67 2.76
CA GLY A 202 -1.62 37.09 4.00
C GLY A 202 -0.29 36.37 4.15
N GLN A 203 0.70 37.08 4.69
CA GLN A 203 2.05 36.55 4.91
C GLN A 203 2.00 35.33 5.86
N LEU A 204 2.03 34.12 5.29
CA LEU A 204 2.02 32.87 6.05
C LEU A 204 3.41 32.63 6.65
N THR A 205 3.48 32.55 7.98
CA THR A 205 4.69 32.13 8.70
C THR A 205 4.51 30.70 9.21
N CYS A 206 5.28 29.76 8.67
CA CYS A 206 5.33 28.41 9.20
C CYS A 206 6.06 28.42 10.54
N LYS A 207 5.42 27.90 11.60
CA LYS A 207 6.06 27.66 12.89
C LYS A 207 6.50 26.20 12.96
N ALA A 208 7.78 25.99 13.21
CA ALA A 208 8.39 24.68 13.39
C ALA A 208 7.95 24.02 14.72
#